data_AF-F2R6A6-F1
#
_entry.id   AF-F2R6A6-F1
#
_cell.length_a   1.000
_cell.length_b   1.000
_cell.length_c   1.000
_cell.angle_alpha   90.00
_cell.angle_beta   90.00
_cell.angle_gamma   90.00
#
_symmetry.space_group_name_H-M   'P 1'
#
loop_
_entity.id
_entity.type
_entity.pdbx_description
1 polymer ?
#
loop_
_entity_poly.entity_id
_entity_poly.type
_entity_poly.pdbx_seq_one_letter_code
_entity_poly.pdbx_strand_id
1 'polypeptide(L)'
;MAALSTTTVTTVGGLADLDAAAVAAAGGGDTAPVGPGLFLFVSNGSGSPRTVTLATPGNVDGHAIADATLVVAAGKRGLIPLTNLFRGATGRAAITYDGVTSTTVAVLKLGA
;
A
#
# COMPACT_ATOMS: atom_id res chain seq x y z
N MET A 1 3.07 7.10 -11.86
CA MET A 1 3.07 6.18 -10.71
C MET A 1 4.03 5.04 -10.97
N ALA A 2 4.83 4.64 -9.99
CA ALA A 2 5.72 3.48 -10.11
C ALA A 2 4.93 2.17 -9.87
N ALA A 3 5.41 1.04 -10.39
CA ALA A 3 4.75 -0.25 -10.22
C ALA A 3 5.47 -1.08 -9.15
N LEU A 4 4.79 -1.34 -8.03
CA LEU A 4 5.34 -2.17 -6.96
C LEU A 4 5.28 -3.66 -7.34
N SER A 5 6.38 -4.36 -7.10
CA SER A 5 6.49 -5.81 -7.14
C SER A 5 5.96 -6.43 -5.85
N THR A 6 5.46 -7.66 -5.94
CA THR A 6 4.99 -8.41 -4.77
C THR A 6 6.13 -9.20 -4.15
N THR A 7 6.33 -9.01 -2.86
CA THR A 7 7.19 -9.84 -2.02
C THR A 7 6.34 -10.93 -1.37
N THR A 8 6.75 -12.18 -1.55
CA THR A 8 6.04 -13.33 -0.97
C THR A 8 6.49 -13.57 0.47
N VAL A 9 5.53 -13.69 1.39
CA VAL A 9 5.75 -14.10 2.78
C VAL A 9 5.37 -15.57 2.87
N THR A 10 6.38 -16.43 2.93
CA THR A 10 6.19 -17.88 2.92
C THR A 10 5.61 -18.39 4.25
N THR A 11 4.79 -19.44 4.22
CA THR A 11 4.15 -19.98 5.43
C THR A 11 5.13 -20.54 6.45
N VAL A 12 6.24 -21.13 5.99
CA VAL A 12 7.22 -21.78 6.86
C VAL A 12 8.37 -20.83 7.23
N GLY A 13 8.81 -19.99 6.30
CA GLY A 13 9.96 -19.10 6.50
C GLY A 13 9.60 -17.66 6.89
N GLY A 14 8.33 -17.26 6.74
CA GLY A 14 7.90 -15.88 6.96
C GLY A 14 8.64 -14.87 6.09
N LEU A 15 8.74 -13.64 6.61
CA LEU A 15 9.60 -12.58 6.09
C LEU A 15 10.20 -11.84 7.30
N ALA A 16 11.50 -11.97 7.50
CA ALA A 16 12.16 -11.53 8.73
C ALA A 16 12.34 -10.01 8.83
N ASP A 17 12.52 -9.32 7.70
CA ASP A 17 12.74 -7.88 7.64
C ASP A 17 11.80 -7.25 6.61
N LEU A 18 10.77 -6.57 7.12
CA LEU A 18 9.77 -5.89 6.31
C LEU A 18 10.31 -4.57 5.75
N ASP A 19 11.18 -3.88 6.50
CA ASP A 19 11.74 -2.60 6.09
C ASP A 19 12.77 -2.80 4.97
N ALA A 20 13.57 -3.89 5.01
CA ALA A 20 14.48 -4.25 3.92
C ALA A 20 13.76 -4.66 2.62
N ALA A 21 12.52 -5.17 2.72
CA ALA A 21 11.70 -5.49 1.56
C ALA A 21 10.97 -4.28 0.97
N ALA A 22 11.01 -3.13 1.64
CA ALA A 22 10.33 -1.91 1.23
C ALA A 22 11.19 -1.04 0.32
N VAL A 23 10.54 -0.37 -0.63
CA VAL A 23 11.14 0.60 -1.54
C VAL A 23 10.66 2.00 -1.21
N ALA A 24 11.43 3.03 -1.58
CA ALA A 24 11.00 4.41 -1.38
C ALA A 24 9.70 4.69 -2.14
N ALA A 25 8.75 5.35 -1.47
CA ALA A 25 7.49 5.77 -2.09
C ALA A 25 7.78 6.75 -3.24
N ALA A 26 7.10 6.57 -4.37
CA ALA A 26 7.30 7.42 -5.53
C ALA A 26 6.53 8.75 -5.37
N GLY A 27 7.18 9.88 -5.67
CA GLY A 27 6.55 11.21 -5.58
C GLY A 27 5.29 11.37 -6.43
N GLY A 28 5.16 10.60 -7.52
CA GLY A 28 3.96 10.54 -8.35
C GLY A 28 2.98 9.42 -7.99
N GLY A 29 3.11 8.80 -6.81
CA GLY A 29 2.32 7.65 -6.35
C GLY A 29 2.81 6.30 -6.87
N ASP A 30 2.21 5.24 -6.35
CA ASP A 30 2.55 3.84 -6.63
C ASP A 30 1.33 3.03 -7.06
N THR A 31 1.55 1.99 -7.86
CA THR A 31 0.52 1.01 -8.23
C THR A 31 0.86 -0.36 -7.72
N ALA A 32 -0.13 -1.07 -7.17
CA ALA A 32 0.05 -2.39 -6.58
C ALA A 32 -0.94 -3.41 -7.14
N PRO A 33 -0.58 -4.69 -7.26
CA PRO A 33 -1.57 -5.72 -7.54
C PRO A 33 -2.56 -5.83 -6.37
N VAL A 34 -3.79 -6.23 -6.69
CA VAL A 34 -4.87 -6.42 -5.72
C VAL A 34 -5.44 -7.82 -5.82
N GLY A 35 -5.91 -8.35 -4.68
CA GLY A 35 -6.43 -9.70 -4.60
C GLY A 35 -6.33 -10.29 -3.18
N PRO A 36 -6.79 -11.54 -3.01
CA PRO A 36 -6.74 -12.21 -1.71
C PRO A 36 -5.29 -12.38 -1.23
N GLY A 37 -5.07 -12.08 0.05
CA GLY A 37 -3.77 -12.24 0.71
C GLY A 37 -2.72 -11.19 0.35
N LEU A 38 -3.07 -10.17 -0.44
CA LEU A 38 -2.18 -9.04 -0.74
C LEU A 38 -2.37 -7.91 0.26
N PHE A 39 -1.26 -7.30 0.68
CA PHE A 39 -1.22 -6.22 1.65
C PHE A 39 -0.21 -5.15 1.21
N LEU A 40 -0.53 -3.89 1.48
CA LEU A 40 0.42 -2.80 1.42
C LEU A 40 1.00 -2.58 2.81
N PHE A 41 2.30 -2.80 2.94
CA PHE A 41 3.09 -2.38 4.09
C PHE A 41 3.61 -0.96 3.85
N VAL A 42 3.54 -0.13 4.88
CA VAL A 42 4.04 1.26 4.85
C VAL A 42 4.89 1.49 6.08
N SER A 43 6.10 2.01 5.89
CA SER A 43 6.98 2.42 6.98
C SER A 43 7.23 3.93 6.89
N ASN A 44 6.94 4.63 8.00
CA ASN A 44 7.13 6.06 8.14
C ASN A 44 8.35 6.33 9.03
N GLY A 45 9.50 6.61 8.41
CA GLY A 45 10.73 7.00 9.10
C GLY A 45 10.83 8.50 9.41
N SER A 46 9.77 9.29 9.18
CA SER A 46 9.78 10.73 9.41
C SER A 46 9.34 11.11 10.84
N GLY A 47 9.57 12.37 11.22
CA GLY A 47 9.16 12.94 12.51
C GLY A 47 7.69 13.39 12.58
N SER A 48 6.88 13.14 11.55
CA SER A 48 5.47 13.53 11.47
C SER A 48 4.62 12.36 10.94
N PRO A 49 3.30 12.33 11.20
CA PRO A 49 2.44 11.32 10.60
C PRO A 49 2.45 11.43 9.07
N ARG A 50 2.27 10.29 8.40
CA ARG A 50 2.13 10.18 6.95
C ARG A 50 0.79 9.56 6.61
N THR A 51 0.12 10.10 5.61
CA THR A 51 -1.16 9.61 5.11
C THR A 51 -0.95 8.95 3.77
N VAL A 52 -1.34 7.69 3.68
CA VAL A 52 -1.37 6.92 2.45
C VAL A 52 -2.82 6.78 2.02
N THR A 53 -3.13 7.15 0.79
CA THR A 53 -4.48 7.09 0.24
C THR A 53 -4.53 6.04 -0.86
N LEU A 54 -5.54 5.17 -0.82
CA LEU A 54 -5.82 4.17 -1.84
C LEU A 54 -7.12 4.55 -2.52
N ALA A 55 -7.06 4.76 -3.84
CA ALA A 55 -8.25 5.04 -4.62
C ALA A 55 -9.24 3.88 -4.51
N THR A 56 -10.53 4.19 -4.30
CA THR A 56 -11.63 3.20 -4.29
C THR A 56 -12.52 3.40 -5.50
N PRO A 57 -12.22 2.77 -6.65
CA PRO A 57 -13.01 2.95 -7.86
C PRO A 57 -14.41 2.37 -7.68
N GLY A 58 -15.42 3.15 -8.04
CA GLY A 58 -16.80 2.70 -8.07
C GLY A 58 -17.76 3.77 -7.57
N ASN A 59 -19.04 3.52 -7.84
CA ASN A 59 -20.13 4.35 -7.38
C ASN A 59 -21.21 3.46 -6.75
N VAL A 60 -21.89 3.98 -5.75
CA VAL A 60 -23.12 3.42 -5.18
C VAL A 60 -24.22 4.43 -5.51
N ASP A 61 -25.21 4.03 -6.31
CA ASP A 61 -26.32 4.90 -6.75
C ASP A 61 -25.87 6.24 -7.34
N GLY A 62 -24.77 6.23 -8.12
CA GLY A 62 -24.18 7.43 -8.73
C GLY A 62 -23.22 8.20 -7.82
N HIS A 63 -23.13 7.88 -6.54
CA HIS A 63 -22.20 8.51 -5.59
C HIS A 63 -20.86 7.78 -5.55
N ALA A 64 -19.75 8.50 -5.72
CA ALA A 64 -18.42 7.92 -5.68
C ALA A 64 -18.10 7.37 -4.28
N ILE A 65 -17.49 6.18 -4.23
CA ILE A 65 -16.99 5.61 -2.98
C ILE A 65 -15.77 6.43 -2.55
N ALA A 66 -15.75 6.85 -1.28
CA ALA A 66 -14.64 7.63 -0.73
C ALA A 66 -13.38 6.78 -0.58
N ASP A 67 -12.24 7.37 -0.98
CA ASP A 67 -10.94 6.71 -0.94
C ASP A 67 -10.56 6.27 0.48
N ALA A 68 -9.91 5.10 0.58
CA ALA A 68 -9.43 4.62 1.85
C ALA A 68 -8.14 5.34 2.24
N THR A 69 -7.99 5.65 3.52
CA THR A 69 -6.79 6.30 4.05
C THR A 69 -6.18 5.45 5.16
N LEU A 70 -4.86 5.38 5.16
CA LEU A 70 -4.04 4.80 6.21
C LEU A 70 -3.11 5.89 6.75
N VAL A 71 -3.34 6.31 7.99
CA VAL A 71 -2.46 7.26 8.69
C VAL A 71 -1.44 6.47 9.50
N VAL A 72 -0.16 6.63 9.16
CA VAL A 72 0.97 6.00 9.85
C VAL A 72 1.68 7.05 10.69
N ALA A 73 1.64 6.88 12.02
CA ALA A 73 2.32 7.79 12.94
C ALA A 73 3.85 7.83 12.73
N ALA A 74 4.49 8.90 13.22
CA ALA A 74 5.94 9.09 13.12
C ALA A 74 6.72 7.91 13.70
N GLY A 75 7.69 7.38 12.95
CA GLY A 75 8.52 6.23 13.34
C GLY A 75 7.77 4.90 13.43
N LYS A 76 6.53 4.82 12.92
CA LYS A 76 5.70 3.62 12.96
C LYS A 76 5.55 2.99 11.58
N ARG A 77 5.00 1.77 11.59
CA ARG A 77 4.61 1.04 10.38
C ARG A 77 3.11 0.80 10.41
N GLY A 78 2.52 0.75 9.23
CA GLY A 78 1.12 0.46 9.00
C GLY A 78 0.96 -0.61 7.93
N LEU A 79 -0.22 -1.21 7.91
CA LEU A 79 -0.57 -2.25 6.95
C LEU A 79 -2.04 -2.11 6.57
N ILE A 80 -2.32 -2.17 5.27
CA ILE A 80 -3.68 -2.15 4.73
C ILE A 80 -3.85 -3.28 3.70
N PRO A 81 -4.91 -4.09 3.78
CA PRO A 81 -5.18 -5.13 2.78
C PRO A 81 -5.45 -4.54 1.40
N LEU A 82 -4.86 -5.10 0.35
CA LEU A 82 -5.08 -4.71 -1.05
C LEU A 82 -6.16 -5.59 -1.69
N THR A 83 -7.39 -5.42 -1.23
CA THR A 83 -8.54 -6.19 -1.72
C THR A 83 -8.99 -5.73 -3.11
N ASN A 84 -9.91 -6.47 -3.73
CA ASN A 84 -10.51 -6.10 -5.02
C ASN A 84 -11.26 -4.76 -4.99
N LEU A 85 -11.57 -4.20 -3.82
CA LEU A 85 -12.16 -2.86 -3.68
C LEU A 85 -11.30 -1.78 -4.35
N PHE A 86 -9.97 -1.95 -4.32
CA PHE A 86 -9.03 -0.97 -4.86
C PHE A 86 -8.69 -1.22 -6.33
N ARG A 87 -9.38 -2.14 -7.02
CA ARG A 87 -9.05 -2.51 -8.40
C ARG A 87 -9.45 -1.39 -9.38
N GLY A 88 -8.47 -0.62 -9.85
CA GLY A 88 -8.64 0.41 -10.87
C GLY A 88 -8.79 -0.13 -12.29
N ALA A 89 -8.95 0.78 -13.25
CA ALA A 89 -9.08 0.48 -14.68
C ALA A 89 -7.90 -0.33 -15.26
N THR A 90 -6.71 -0.18 -14.66
CA THR A 90 -5.51 -0.95 -15.03
C THR A 90 -5.42 -2.32 -14.35
N GLY A 91 -6.45 -2.70 -13.58
CA GLY A 91 -6.47 -3.93 -12.79
C GLY A 91 -5.63 -3.89 -11.51
N ARG A 92 -5.09 -2.72 -11.15
CA ARG A 92 -4.20 -2.49 -10.01
C ARG A 92 -4.75 -1.37 -9.10
N ALA A 93 -4.31 -1.35 -7.84
CA ALA A 93 -4.56 -0.23 -6.94
C ALA A 93 -3.76 0.99 -7.35
N ALA A 94 -4.34 2.17 -7.12
CA ALA A 94 -3.67 3.46 -7.22
C ALA A 94 -3.44 4.01 -5.81
N ILE A 95 -2.18 4.24 -5.45
CA ILE A 95 -1.73 4.66 -4.13
C ILE A 95 -1.09 6.04 -4.23
N THR A 96 -1.50 6.95 -3.37
CA THR A 96 -0.93 8.30 -3.25
C THR A 96 -0.50 8.58 -1.80
N TYR A 97 0.38 9.57 -1.65
CA TYR A 97 1.03 9.90 -0.39
C TYR A 97 0.96 11.41 -0.16
N ASP A 98 0.76 11.83 1.08
CA ASP A 98 0.90 13.24 1.48
C ASP A 98 2.36 13.71 1.56
N GLY A 99 3.29 12.76 1.70
CA GLY A 99 4.73 12.99 1.57
C GLY A 99 5.51 11.69 1.45
N VAL A 100 6.56 11.75 0.62
CA VAL A 100 7.35 10.56 0.25
C VAL A 100 8.72 10.48 0.95
N THR A 101 9.21 11.61 1.48
CA THR A 101 10.48 11.63 2.20
C THR A 101 10.38 10.78 3.46
N SER A 102 11.26 9.78 3.56
CA SER A 102 11.29 8.76 4.61
C SER A 102 10.05 7.88 4.68
N THR A 103 9.25 7.82 3.61
CA THR A 103 8.15 6.86 3.46
C THR A 103 8.63 5.72 2.56
N THR A 104 8.62 4.50 3.07
CA THR A 104 8.89 3.30 2.26
C THR A 104 7.68 2.38 2.26
N VAL A 105 7.52 1.63 1.17
CA VAL A 105 6.36 0.77 0.94
C VAL A 105 6.76 -0.57 0.35
N ALA A 106 6.02 -1.61 0.71
CA ALA A 106 6.17 -2.94 0.13
C ALA A 106 4.78 -3.55 -0.15
N VAL A 107 4.67 -4.32 -1.23
CA VAL A 107 3.48 -5.17 -1.44
C VAL A 107 3.82 -6.57 -0.98
N LEU A 108 3.07 -7.08 -0.01
CA LEU A 108 3.29 -8.39 0.60
C LEU A 108 2.16 -9.34 0.22
N LYS A 109 2.50 -10.60 -0.08
CA LYS A 109 1.52 -11.69 -0.22
C LYS A 109 1.70 -12.69 0.91
N LEU A 110 0.69 -12.84 1.77
CA LEU A 110 0.68 -13.83 2.85
C LEU A 110 0.28 -15.22 2.35
N GLY A 111 0.98 -16.24 2.83
CA GLY A 111 0.57 -17.64 2.70
C GLY A 111 0.65 -18.18 1.27
N ALA A 112 1.62 -17.72 0.49
CA ALA A 112 1.92 -18.34 -0.80
C ALA A 112 2.86 -19.54 -0.66
#